data_AF-A0A5B0FUT6-F1
#
_entry.id   AF-A0A5B0FUT6-F1
#
_cell.length_a   1.000
_cell.length_b   1.000
_cell.length_c   1.000
_cell.angle_alpha   90.00
_cell.angle_beta   90.00
_cell.angle_gamma   90.00
#
_symmetry.space_group_name_H-M   'P 1'
#
loop_
_entity.id
_entity.type
_entity.pdbx_description
1 polymer ?
#
loop_
_entity_poly.entity_id
_entity_poly.type
_entity_poly.pdbx_seq_one_letter_code
_entity_poly.pdbx_strand_id
1 'polypeptide(L)' 'MSLSRVEILIEKLISNKLSGEELSELLAGITSEEQQREYSEVLEAYFNQLLKEEQKQEK' A
#
# COMPACT_ATOMS: atom_id res chain seq x y z
N MET A 1 4.59 1.82 -16.13
CA MET A 1 4.95 2.77 -15.06
C MET A 1 5.60 1.95 -13.98
N SER A 2 6.80 2.32 -13.53
CA SER A 2 7.47 1.65 -12.43
C SER A 2 6.67 1.91 -11.15
N LEU A 3 6.29 0.87 -10.42
CA LEU A 3 5.63 1.03 -9.11
C LEU A 3 6.54 1.85 -8.20
N SER A 4 5.97 2.83 -7.52
CA SER A 4 6.66 3.59 -6.48
C SER A 4 7.10 2.65 -5.36
N ARG A 5 8.14 3.05 -4.61
CA ARG A 5 8.63 2.25 -3.48
C ARG A 5 7.53 1.98 -2.45
N VAL A 6 6.68 2.99 -2.23
CA VAL A 6 5.50 2.93 -1.34
C VAL A 6 4.50 1.87 -1.82
N GLU A 7 4.17 1.84 -3.11
CA GLU A 7 3.29 0.81 -3.69
C GLU A 7 3.83 -0.60 -3.48
N ILE A 8 5.13 -0.80 -3.69
CA ILE A 8 5.78 -2.11 -3.49
C ILE A 8 5.71 -2.55 -2.02
N LEU A 9 5.97 -1.63 -1.07
CA LEU A 9 5.90 -1.94 0.35
C LEU A 9 4.46 -2.27 0.79
N ILE A 10 3.47 -1.53 0.31
CA ILE A 10 2.06 -1.78 0.61
C ILE A 10 1.58 -3.11 0.01
N GLU A 11 1.92 -3.40 -1.25
CA GLU A 11 1.60 -4.69 -1.88
C GLU A 11 2.19 -5.87 -1.11
N LYS A 12 3.45 -5.73 -0.66
CA LYS A 12 4.12 -6.74 0.17
C LYS A 12 3.48 -6.88 1.56
N LEU A 13 3.06 -5.78 2.17
CA LEU A 13 2.35 -5.79 3.46
C LEU A 13 1.05 -6.58 3.34
N ILE A 14 0.23 -6.26 2.33
CA ILE A 14 -1.06 -6.91 2.10
C ILE A 14 -0.87 -8.39 1.71
N SER A 15 0.17 -8.70 0.93
CA SER A 15 0.51 -10.06 0.54
C SER A 15 1.19 -10.88 1.64
N ASN A 16 1.42 -10.31 2.83
CA ASN A 16 2.17 -10.93 3.92
C ASN A 16 3.56 -11.43 3.49
N LYS A 17 4.22 -10.67 2.61
CA LYS A 17 5.58 -10.92 2.07
C LYS A 17 6.57 -9.84 2.49
N LEU A 18 6.16 -8.95 3.39
CA LEU A 18 7.00 -7.86 3.88
C LEU A 18 8.09 -8.43 4.79
N SER A 19 9.35 -8.11 4.48
CA SER A 19 10.47 -8.44 5.36
C SER A 19 10.55 -7.48 6.55
N GLY A 20 11.27 -7.86 7.61
CA GLY A 20 11.44 -7.01 8.80
C GLY A 20 12.15 -5.68 8.52
N GLU A 21 13.07 -5.67 7.55
CA GLU A 21 13.75 -4.45 7.10
C GLU A 21 12.78 -3.53 6.35
N GLU A 22 11.94 -4.10 5.48
CA GLU A 22 10.91 -3.36 4.73
C GLU A 22 9.78 -2.85 5.63
N LEU A 23 9.45 -3.59 6.69
CA LEU A 23 8.54 -3.11 7.73
C LEU A 23 9.13 -1.91 8.46
N SER A 24 10.43 -1.96 8.78
CA SER A 24 11.11 -0.84 9.44
C SER A 24 11.18 0.39 8.53
N GLU A 25 11.40 0.20 7.23
CA GLU A 25 11.35 1.25 6.20
C GLU A 25 9.95 1.87 6.09
N LEU A 26 8.92 1.03 6.04
CA LEU A 26 7.53 1.48 6.00
C LEU A 26 7.20 2.29 7.27
N LEU A 27 7.52 1.76 8.45
CA LEU A 27 7.28 2.41 9.75
C LEU A 27 8.05 3.74 9.90
N ALA A 28 9.28 3.81 9.38
CA ALA A 28 10.02 5.06 9.35
C ALA A 28 9.36 6.09 8.42
N GLY A 29 8.82 5.65 7.28
CA GLY A 29 8.19 6.54 6.32
C GLY A 29 6.88 7.17 6.80
N ILE A 30 6.06 6.42 7.54
CA ILE A 30 4.83 6.97 8.17
C ILE A 30 5.10 8.00 9.28
N THR A 31 6.35 8.30 9.64
CA THR A 31 6.66 9.38 10.60
C THR A 31 6.78 10.77 9.97
N SER A 32 6.87 10.85 8.64
CA SER A 32 6.91 12.12 7.90
C SER A 32 5.53 12.44 7.30
N GLU A 33 5.02 13.66 7.50
CA GLU A 33 3.71 14.09 6.96
C GLU A 33 3.61 13.96 5.43
N GLU A 34 4.71 14.21 4.72
CA GLU A 34 4.77 14.09 3.25
C GLU A 34 4.62 12.63 2.80
N GLN A 35 5.36 11.72 3.45
CA GLN A 35 5.29 10.30 3.15
C GLN A 35 3.97 9.69 3.63
N GLN A 36 3.41 10.13 4.76
CA GLN A 36 2.07 9.73 5.20
C GLN A 36 1.02 9.96 4.12
N ARG A 37 1.10 11.08 3.39
CA ARG A 37 0.19 11.35 2.27
C ARG A 37 0.37 10.32 1.15
N GLU A 38 1.61 10.03 0.75
CA GLU A 38 1.88 9.01 -0.28
C GLU A 38 1.37 7.63 0.14
N TYR A 39 1.64 7.20 1.37
CA TYR A 39 1.13 5.93 1.91
C TYR A 39 -0.42 5.90 1.93
N SER A 40 -1.05 7.00 2.33
CA SER A 40 -2.51 7.12 2.37
C SER A 40 -3.13 7.02 0.98
N GLU A 41 -2.57 7.72 -0.03
CA GLU A 41 -3.06 7.69 -1.41
C GLU A 41 -2.98 6.29 -2.01
N VAL A 42 -1.86 5.58 -1.77
CA VAL A 42 -1.67 4.20 -2.25
C VAL A 42 -2.64 3.22 -1.57
N LEU A 43 -2.83 3.34 -0.25
CA LEU A 43 -3.79 2.51 0.48
C LEU A 43 -5.23 2.76 0.03
N GLU A 44 -5.60 4.02 -0.19
CA GLU A 44 -6.92 4.38 -0.67
C GLU A 44 -7.17 3.85 -2.08
N ALA A 45 -6.19 3.97 -2.98
CA ALA A 45 -6.26 3.40 -4.32
C ALA A 45 -6.45 1.87 -4.28
N TYR A 46 -5.69 1.19 -3.43
CA TYR A 46 -5.80 -0.26 -3.24
C TYR A 46 -7.16 -0.67 -2.68
N PHE A 47 -7.65 0.02 -1.65
CA PHE A 47 -8.96 -0.24 -1.06
C PHE A 47 -10.10 -0.04 -2.08
N ASN A 48 -10.05 1.05 -2.85
CA ASN A 48 -11.01 1.31 -3.91
C ASN A 48 -10.96 0.25 -5.03
N GLN A 49 -9.77 -0.31 -5.31
CA GLN A 49 -9.64 -1.43 -6.24
C GLN A 49 -10.31 -2.68 -5.68
N LEU A 50 -10.07 -3.03 -4.41
CA LEU A 50 -10.71 -4.18 -3.75
C LEU A 50 -12.24 -4.06 -3.77
N LEU A 51 -12.80 -2.89 -3.45
CA LEU A 51 -14.24 -2.65 -3.54
C LEU A 51 -14.79 -2.88 -4.96
N LYS A 52 -14.06 -2.42 -5.99
CA LYS A 52 -14.45 -2.66 -7.39
C LYS A 52 -14.37 -4.13 -7.77
N GLU A 53 -13.40 -4.86 -7.24
CA GLU A 53 -13.25 -6.30 -7.46
C GLU A 53 -14.38 -7.08 -6.78
N GLU A 54 -14.74 -6.73 -5.54
CA GLU A 54 -15.88 -7.30 -4.82
C GLU A 54 -17.19 -7.04 -5.58
N GLN A 55 -17.46 -5.78 -5.96
CA GLN A 55 -18.65 -5.41 -6.73
C GLN A 55 -18.73 -6.08 -8.11
N LYS A 56 -17.59 -6.47 -8.69
CA LYS A 56 -17.54 -7.25 -9.94
C LYS A 56 -17.83 -8.73 -9.70
N GLN A 57 -17.51 -9.28 -8.53
CA GLN A 57 -17.77 -10.68 -8.19
C GLN A 57 -19.23 -10.94 -7.82
N GLU A 58 -19.98 -9.91 -7.42
CA GLU A 58 -21.43 -10.00 -7.13
C GLU A 58 -22.35 -9.96 -8.37
N LYS A 59 -21.82 -9.96 -9.61
CA LYS A 59 -22.59 -10.02 -10.87
C LYS A 59 -22.35 -11.32 -11.63
#